data_AF-A0AAU9KBK6-F1
#
_entry.id   AF-A0AAU9KBK6-F1
#
_cell.length_a   1.000
_cell.length_b   1.000
_cell.length_c   1.000
_cell.angle_alpha   90.00
_cell.angle_beta   90.00
_cell.angle_gamma   90.00
#
_symmetry.space_group_name_H-M   'P 1'
#
loop_
_entity.id
_entity.type
_entity.pdbx_description
1 polymer ?
#
loop_
_entity_poly.entity_id
_entity_poly.type
_entity_poly.pdbx_seq_one_letter_code
_entity_poly.pdbx_strand_id
1 'polypeptide(L)'
;MEYNEDPNEIKFDENKFQYVMTIGEKYSYLHCPSIEDKRHKEKCMIFSVLSKNFGEEVTKLQNKLRQCYAMHEERNYYSFRPQDFDQCVYKVEQENVVFLEQYYEAFFNTENLI
;
A
#
# COMPACT_ATOMS: atom_id res chain seq x y z
N MET A 1 -26.17 -16.09 -13.65
CA MET A 1 -25.25 -16.56 -12.60
C MET A 1 -25.15 -15.41 -11.63
N GLU A 2 -25.82 -15.53 -10.49
CA GLU A 2 -25.70 -14.56 -9.40
C GLU A 2 -24.28 -14.72 -8.84
N TYR A 3 -23.47 -13.67 -8.93
CA TYR A 3 -22.18 -13.62 -8.27
C TYR A 3 -22.46 -13.60 -6.77
N ASN A 4 -22.24 -14.74 -6.11
CA ASN A 4 -22.13 -14.78 -4.66
C ASN A 4 -20.89 -13.98 -4.29
N GLU A 5 -21.07 -12.72 -3.90
CA GLU A 5 -20.02 -11.94 -3.27
C GLU A 5 -19.64 -12.66 -1.96
N ASP A 6 -18.40 -13.15 -1.88
CA ASP A 6 -17.88 -13.75 -0.66
C ASP A 6 -17.80 -12.63 0.40
N PRO A 7 -18.53 -12.73 1.53
CA PRO A 7 -18.51 -11.70 2.57
C PRO A 7 -17.14 -11.55 3.25
N ASN A 8 -16.18 -12.43 2.97
CA ASN A 8 -14.77 -12.31 3.40
C ASN A 8 -13.85 -11.76 2.30
N GLU A 9 -14.39 -11.31 1.17
CA GLU A 9 -13.58 -10.67 0.12
C GLU A 9 -13.06 -9.33 0.65
N ILE A 10 -11.78 -9.33 1.01
CA ILE A 10 -11.05 -8.13 1.41
C ILE A 10 -10.98 -7.23 0.16
N LYS A 11 -11.87 -6.24 0.08
CA LYS A 11 -11.99 -5.31 -1.05
C LYS A 11 -11.07 -4.11 -0.85
N PHE A 12 -10.40 -3.71 -1.94
CA PHE A 12 -9.61 -2.49 -1.98
C PHE A 12 -10.51 -1.25 -1.81
N ASP A 13 -10.19 -0.42 -0.84
CA ASP A 13 -10.91 0.84 -0.58
C ASP A 13 -10.17 2.01 -1.24
N GLU A 14 -10.68 2.45 -2.38
CA GLU A 14 -10.10 3.57 -3.13
C GLU A 14 -10.07 4.87 -2.33
N ASN A 15 -11.04 5.09 -1.42
CA ASN A 15 -11.06 6.30 -0.60
C ASN A 15 -9.91 6.29 0.43
N LYS A 16 -9.67 5.13 1.07
CA LYS A 16 -8.51 4.98 1.97
C LYS A 16 -7.21 5.17 1.22
N PHE A 17 -7.11 4.65 0.00
CA PHE A 17 -5.92 4.84 -0.84
C PHE A 17 -5.68 6.32 -1.15
N GLN A 18 -6.70 7.03 -1.64
CA GLN A 18 -6.59 8.47 -1.93
C GLN A 18 -6.22 9.28 -0.69
N TYR A 19 -6.77 8.93 0.47
CA TYR A 19 -6.43 9.56 1.74
C TYR A 19 -4.94 9.37 2.09
N VAL A 20 -4.45 8.13 2.06
CA VAL A 20 -3.05 7.81 2.36
C VAL A 20 -2.11 8.52 1.39
N MET A 21 -2.43 8.54 0.10
CA MET A 21 -1.65 9.25 -0.92
C MET A 21 -1.60 10.76 -0.65
N THR A 22 -2.75 11.37 -0.37
CA THR A 22 -2.86 12.82 -0.11
C THR A 22 -2.04 13.23 1.11
N ILE A 23 -2.13 12.47 2.21
CA ILE A 23 -1.35 12.77 3.42
C ILE A 23 0.13 12.49 3.19
N GLY A 24 0.47 11.37 2.55
CA GLY A 24 1.85 11.04 2.21
C GLY A 24 2.54 12.15 1.40
N GLU A 25 1.87 12.67 0.36
CA GLU A 25 2.38 13.77 -0.45
C GLU A 25 2.56 15.06 0.37
N LYS A 26 1.54 15.44 1.16
CA LYS A 26 1.58 16.64 2.01
C LYS A 26 2.80 16.68 2.91
N TYR A 27 3.17 15.55 3.50
CA TYR A 27 4.28 15.47 4.46
C TYR A 27 5.63 15.10 3.84
N SER A 28 5.66 14.56 2.62
CA SER A 28 6.91 14.23 1.92
C SER A 28 7.75 15.46 1.57
N TYR A 29 7.11 16.63 1.35
CA TYR A 29 7.79 17.87 0.98
C TYR A 29 8.14 18.80 2.15
N LEU A 30 7.72 18.46 3.38
CA LEU A 30 7.96 19.30 4.55
C LEU A 30 9.36 19.08 5.10
N HIS A 31 10.14 20.15 5.19
CA HIS A 31 11.39 20.16 5.95
C HIS A 31 11.09 20.27 7.45
N CYS A 32 10.73 19.14 8.06
CA CYS A 32 10.33 19.06 9.48
C CYS A 32 11.30 19.75 10.47
N PRO A 33 12.64 19.74 10.27
CA PRO A 33 13.56 20.43 11.17
C PRO A 33 13.33 21.95 11.29
N SER A 34 12.76 22.60 10.27
CA SER A 34 12.47 24.05 10.24
C SER A 34 11.18 24.44 10.94
N ILE A 35 10.39 23.49 11.43
CA ILE A 35 9.16 23.78 12.16
C ILE A 35 9.52 24.20 13.59
N GLU A 36 9.16 25.43 13.97
CA GLU A 36 9.44 26.00 15.30
C GLU A 36 8.53 25.41 16.39
N ASP A 37 7.28 25.13 16.05
CA ASP A 37 6.36 24.50 17.00
C ASP A 37 6.73 23.03 17.23
N LYS A 38 7.08 22.72 18.48
CA LYS A 38 7.57 21.38 18.86
C LYS A 38 6.58 20.27 18.51
N ARG A 39 5.28 20.50 18.69
CA ARG A 39 4.24 19.49 18.42
C ARG A 39 4.08 19.24 16.93
N HIS A 40 4.05 20.29 16.12
CA HIS A 40 4.00 20.18 14.67
C HIS A 40 5.28 19.56 14.10
N LYS A 41 6.44 19.85 14.71
CA LYS A 41 7.72 19.22 14.36
C LYS A 41 7.69 17.71 14.60
N GLU A 42 7.25 17.27 15.78
CA GLU A 42 7.11 15.84 16.12
C GLU A 42 6.14 15.13 15.16
N LYS A 43 4.96 15.72 14.92
CA LYS A 43 3.97 15.20 13.96
C LYS A 43 4.56 15.07 12.55
N CYS A 44 5.28 16.08 12.09
CA CYS A 44 5.95 16.05 10.79
C CYS A 44 7.00 14.93 10.70
N MET A 45 7.83 14.75 11.74
CA MET A 45 8.84 13.69 11.76
C MET A 45 8.20 12.30 11.69
N ILE A 46 7.08 12.07 12.40
CA ILE A 46 6.34 10.80 12.34
C ILE A 46 5.81 10.56 10.92
N PHE A 47 5.14 11.55 10.32
CA PHE A 47 4.62 11.42 8.96
C PHE A 47 5.72 11.22 7.90
N SER A 48 6.89 11.85 8.06
CA SER A 48 8.01 11.66 7.16
C SER A 48 8.50 10.20 7.18
N VAL A 49 8.60 9.60 8.37
CA VAL A 49 8.96 8.18 8.52
C VAL A 49 7.86 7.27 7.96
N LEU A 50 6.59 7.54 8.26
CA LEU A 50 5.46 6.76 7.73
C LEU A 50 5.41 6.81 6.19
N SER A 51 5.57 7.99 5.60
CA SER A 51 5.54 8.18 4.14
C SER A 51 6.70 7.47 3.45
N LYS A 52 7.89 7.50 4.06
CA LYS A 52 9.04 6.74 3.57
C LYS A 52 8.79 5.24 3.61
N ASN A 53 8.34 4.71 4.75
CA ASN A 53 8.07 3.28 4.91
C ASN A 53 6.96 2.82 3.95
N PHE A 54 5.91 3.64 3.77
CA PHE A 54 4.85 3.40 2.79
C PHE A 54 5.43 3.24 1.37
N GLY A 55 6.27 4.17 0.93
CA GLY A 55 6.91 4.11 -0.39
C GLY A 55 7.81 2.88 -0.59
N GLU A 56 8.56 2.48 0.44
CA GLU A 56 9.38 1.26 0.39
C GLU A 56 8.53 -0.01 0.26
N GLU A 57 7.42 -0.11 0.99
CA GLU A 57 6.49 -1.24 0.91
C GLU A 57 5.71 -1.27 -0.42
N VAL A 58 5.26 -0.13 -0.94
CA VAL A 58 4.68 -0.03 -2.29
C VAL A 58 5.65 -0.60 -3.32
N THR A 59 6.93 -0.24 -3.23
CA THR A 59 7.98 -0.76 -4.14
C THR A 59 8.12 -2.28 -4.04
N LYS A 60 8.02 -2.85 -2.82
CA LYS A 60 8.05 -4.31 -2.62
C LYS A 60 6.84 -4.99 -3.25
N LEU A 61 5.62 -4.47 -3.04
CA LEU A 61 4.40 -5.00 -3.65
C LEU A 61 4.46 -4.95 -5.18
N GLN A 62 4.93 -3.84 -5.75
CA GLN A 62 5.13 -3.71 -7.20
C GLN A 62 6.15 -4.73 -7.73
N ASN A 63 7.23 -4.99 -6.98
CA ASN A 63 8.21 -6.00 -7.37
C ASN A 63 7.63 -7.42 -7.32
N LYS A 64 6.82 -7.76 -6.31
CA LYS A 64 6.10 -9.04 -6.24
C LYS A 64 5.14 -9.20 -7.43
N LEU A 65 4.38 -8.15 -7.74
CA LEU A 65 3.47 -8.16 -8.88
C LEU A 65 4.23 -8.35 -10.20
N ARG A 66 5.38 -7.69 -10.37
CA ARG A 66 6.25 -7.88 -11.54
C ARG A 66 6.76 -9.32 -11.65
N GLN A 67 7.07 -9.99 -10.53
CA GLN A 67 7.44 -11.41 -10.53
C GLN A 67 6.29 -12.29 -11.01
N CYS A 68 5.05 -12.02 -10.59
CA CYS A 68 3.88 -12.73 -11.11
C CYS A 68 3.77 -12.57 -12.63
N TYR A 69 3.93 -11.34 -13.14
CA TYR A 69 3.90 -11.09 -14.59
C TYR A 69 5.05 -11.75 -15.35
N ALA A 70 6.24 -11.83 -14.77
CA ALA A 70 7.37 -12.56 -15.36
C ALA A 70 7.04 -14.05 -15.55
N MET A 71 6.37 -14.69 -14.57
CA MET A 71 5.90 -16.08 -14.71
C MET A 71 4.92 -16.24 -15.88
N HIS A 72 4.07 -15.24 -16.12
CA HIS A 72 3.16 -15.23 -17.27
C HIS A 72 3.90 -15.04 -18.61
N GLU A 73 4.97 -14.25 -18.66
CA GLU A 73 5.79 -14.08 -19.86
C GLU A 73 6.62 -15.32 -20.20
N GLU A 74 7.06 -16.07 -19.19
CA GLU A 74 7.78 -17.35 -19.33
C GLU A 74 6.91 -18.51 -19.84
N ARG A 75 5.63 -18.25 -20.16
CA ARG A 75 4.68 -19.21 -20.76
C ARG A 75 5.20 -19.97 -21.98
N ASN A 76 6.21 -19.44 -22.66
CA ASN A 76 6.82 -20.04 -23.85
C ASN A 76 8.01 -20.99 -23.54
N TYR A 77 8.53 -21.01 -22.32
CA TYR A 77 9.77 -21.72 -21.97
C TYR A 77 9.58 -22.88 -20.99
N TYR A 78 8.53 -22.86 -20.17
CA TYR A 78 8.26 -23.88 -19.14
C TYR A 78 6.80 -24.34 -19.12
N SER A 79 6.50 -25.37 -18.31
CA SER A 79 5.15 -25.88 -18.06
C SER A 79 4.28 -24.88 -17.29
N PHE A 80 3.97 -23.76 -17.93
CA PHE A 80 3.17 -22.68 -17.36
C PHE A 80 1.76 -23.18 -17.05
N ARG A 81 1.29 -22.87 -15.84
CA ARG A 81 -0.10 -23.11 -15.42
C ARG A 81 -0.74 -21.75 -15.13
N PRO A 82 -1.83 -21.39 -15.83
CA PRO A 82 -2.56 -20.16 -15.55
C PRO A 82 -2.94 -19.99 -14.08
N GLN A 83 -3.27 -21.11 -13.41
CA GLN A 83 -3.59 -21.13 -11.98
C GLN A 83 -2.47 -20.60 -11.08
N ASP A 84 -1.19 -20.80 -11.44
CA ASP A 84 -0.07 -20.34 -10.62
C ASP A 84 0.09 -18.81 -10.74
N PHE A 85 -0.20 -18.25 -11.92
CA PHE A 85 -0.27 -16.81 -12.13
C PHE A 85 -1.43 -16.19 -11.35
N ASP A 86 -2.65 -16.73 -11.50
CA ASP A 86 -3.85 -16.22 -10.84
C ASP A 86 -3.68 -16.24 -9.31
N GLN A 87 -3.11 -17.33 -8.76
CA GLN A 87 -2.80 -17.42 -7.32
C GLN A 87 -1.73 -16.42 -6.87
N CYS A 88 -0.73 -16.13 -7.72
CA CYS A 88 0.29 -15.14 -7.42
C CYS A 88 -0.31 -13.74 -7.33
N VAL A 89 -1.09 -13.33 -8.34
CA VAL A 89 -1.76 -12.02 -8.37
C VAL A 89 -2.71 -11.88 -7.19
N TYR A 90 -3.56 -12.88 -6.95
CA TYR A 90 -4.50 -12.87 -5.83
C TYR A 90 -3.80 -12.66 -4.48
N LYS A 91 -2.66 -13.33 -4.23
CA LYS A 91 -1.89 -13.12 -2.99
C LYS A 91 -1.36 -11.69 -2.86
N VAL A 92 -0.85 -11.11 -3.94
CA VAL A 92 -0.34 -9.74 -3.94
C VAL A 92 -1.48 -8.73 -3.70
N GLU A 93 -2.66 -8.97 -4.27
CA GLU A 93 -3.84 -8.13 -4.04
C GLU A 93 -4.31 -8.21 -2.58
N GLN A 94 -4.35 -9.40 -1.98
CA GLN A 94 -4.66 -9.57 -0.56
C GLN A 94 -3.66 -8.83 0.34
N GLU A 95 -2.36 -8.95 0.05
CA GLU A 95 -1.33 -8.19 0.76
C GLU A 95 -1.52 -6.68 0.60
N ASN A 96 -1.88 -6.21 -0.60
CA ASN A 96 -2.09 -4.78 -0.89
C ASN A 96 -3.24 -4.19 -0.06
N VAL A 97 -4.33 -4.93 0.16
CA VAL A 97 -5.43 -4.42 0.98
C VAL A 97 -5.07 -4.39 2.46
N VAL A 98 -4.42 -5.44 2.99
CA VAL A 98 -3.93 -5.45 4.38
C VAL A 98 -2.94 -4.31 4.60
N PHE A 99 -2.04 -4.10 3.66
CA PHE A 99 -1.09 -2.99 3.65
C PHE A 99 -1.81 -1.62 3.67
N LEU A 100 -2.81 -1.44 2.81
CA LEU A 100 -3.57 -0.20 2.75
C LEU A 100 -4.27 0.11 4.08
N GLU A 101 -4.89 -0.90 4.70
CA GLU A 101 -5.58 -0.73 5.99
C GLU A 101 -4.61 -0.28 7.09
N GLN A 102 -3.46 -0.95 7.20
CA GLN A 102 -2.44 -0.63 8.20
C GLN A 102 -1.92 0.80 8.07
N TYR A 103 -1.64 1.23 6.84
CA TYR A 103 -1.15 2.58 6.62
C TYR A 103 -2.26 3.62 6.76
N TYR A 104 -3.49 3.34 6.32
CA TYR A 104 -4.63 4.21 6.58
C TYR A 104 -4.80 4.48 8.08
N GLU A 105 -4.81 3.44 8.91
CA GLU A 105 -4.91 3.59 10.37
C GLU A 105 -3.72 4.37 10.94
N ALA A 106 -2.49 4.08 10.49
CA ALA A 106 -1.31 4.79 10.95
C ALA A 106 -1.34 6.28 10.61
N PHE A 107 -1.70 6.63 9.37
CA PHE A 107 -1.84 8.02 8.93
C PHE A 107 -2.99 8.72 9.64
N PHE A 108 -4.15 8.08 9.77
CA PHE A 108 -5.32 8.61 10.47
C PHE A 108 -5.03 8.87 11.96
N ASN A 109 -4.45 7.91 12.66
CA ASN A 109 -4.11 8.06 14.07
C ASN A 109 -3.06 9.16 14.28
N THR A 110 -2.06 9.25 13.41
CA THR A 110 -1.05 10.33 13.46
C THR A 110 -1.66 11.70 13.18
N GLU A 111 -2.65 11.79 12.29
CA GLU A 111 -3.34 13.06 12.03
C GLU A 111 -4.18 13.51 13.23
N ASN A 112 -4.79 12.56 13.95
CA ASN A 112 -5.67 12.83 15.09
C ASN A 112 -4.98 12.79 16.46
N LEU A 113 -3.67 12.55 16.51
CA LEU A 113 -2.88 12.43 17.75
C LEU A 113 -2.69 13.74 18.53
N ILE A 114 -3.35 14.84 18.15
CA ILE A 114 -3.20 16.18 18.76
C ILE A 114 -4.53 16.92 18.82
#